data_AF-A0A3D4EUL9-F1
#
_entry.id   AF-A0A3D4EUL9-F1
#
_cell.length_a   1.000
_cell.length_b   1.000
_cell.length_c   1.000
_cell.angle_alpha   90.00
_cell.angle_beta   90.00
_cell.angle_gamma   90.00
#
_symmetry.space_group_name_H-M   'P 1'
#
loop_
_entity.id
_entity.type
_entity.pdbx_description
1 polymer ?
#
loop_
_entity_poly.entity_id
_entity_poly.type
_entity_poly.pdbx_seq_one_letter_code
_entity_poly.pdbx_strand_id
1 'polypeptide(L)'
;IEVFAFDEVGDREEPAILRSKIIKSLGNKGKLEASFEKFDFQLIIEKYLPYSELALDSPTTRPPNDEKVVDGFYLVEVEKDTKTEERNTPGCYVRIEDEDGGLIQRLVLWAGNPYPVTFNHGGKRFGVTYLMEIWPMPFVVELNKTFGENHPGTEIPSWFQSDIVKVDGDDKSKHKIVMNEPARHGGYTLYQAGFTRAAEGETPSSTFAVVNNPSDKWPEYALWASAAGLLFHFMAMLVRFIGGSAKKGRSQAPVPNKTSIYRKS
;
A
#
# COMPACT_ATOMS: atom_id res chain seq x y z
N ILE A 1 12.45 -3.03 13.15
CA ILE A 1 12.54 -3.40 14.58
C ILE A 1 12.46 -2.12 15.37
N GLU A 2 11.57 -2.06 16.36
CA GLU A 2 11.45 -0.96 17.30
C GLU A 2 12.00 -1.42 18.66
N VAL A 3 12.73 -0.54 19.33
CA VAL A 3 13.23 -0.75 20.70
C VAL A 3 12.78 0.44 21.54
N PHE A 4 12.13 0.19 22.68
CA PHE A 4 11.63 1.23 23.56
C PHE A 4 11.74 0.82 25.03
N ALA A 5 11.81 1.80 25.92
CA ALA A 5 11.68 1.59 27.36
C ALA A 5 10.20 1.69 27.76
N PHE A 6 9.85 1.04 28.87
CA PHE A 6 8.60 1.29 29.58
C PHE A 6 8.83 2.31 30.70
N ASP A 7 7.89 3.25 30.86
CA ASP A 7 7.89 4.17 31.98
C ASP A 7 7.39 3.51 33.29
N GLU A 8 7.32 4.27 34.38
CA GLU A 8 6.91 3.76 35.70
C GLU A 8 5.45 3.27 35.75
N VAL A 9 4.60 3.74 34.84
CA VAL A 9 3.18 3.38 34.76
C VAL A 9 2.96 2.22 33.77
N GLY A 10 3.98 1.90 32.98
CA GLY A 10 3.96 0.82 32.00
C GLY A 10 3.65 1.27 30.57
N ASP A 11 3.62 2.57 30.31
CA ASP A 11 3.47 3.11 28.96
C ASP A 11 4.79 3.04 28.20
N ARG A 12 4.71 2.89 26.87
CA ARG A 12 5.90 2.84 26.01
C ARG A 12 6.43 4.25 25.74
N GLU A 13 7.72 4.44 25.94
CA GLU A 13 8.40 5.65 25.48
C GLU A 13 8.58 5.66 23.94
N GLU A 14 8.99 6.81 23.39
CA GLU A 14 9.35 6.92 21.97
C GLU A 14 10.43 5.88 21.59
N PRO A 15 10.17 5.05 20.56
CA PRO A 15 11.06 3.96 20.18
C PRO A 15 12.24 4.44 19.33
N ALA A 16 13.39 3.80 19.52
CA ALA A 16 14.44 3.80 18.52
C ALA A 16 14.11 2.78 17.42
N ILE A 17 14.29 3.16 16.15
CA ILE A 17 13.82 2.39 15.00
C ILE A 17 14.99 1.92 14.14
N LEU A 18 15.09 0.60 13.98
CA LEU A 18 15.92 -0.01 12.93
C LEU A 18 15.08 -0.34 11.69
N ARG A 19 15.40 0.34 10.58
CA ARG A 19 14.66 0.28 9.32
C ARG A 19 14.91 -1.04 8.56
N SER A 20 13.88 -1.52 7.87
CA SER A 20 13.88 -2.78 7.10
C SER A 20 15.00 -2.87 6.07
N LYS A 21 15.35 -1.74 5.42
CA LYS A 21 16.41 -1.68 4.38
C LYS A 21 17.77 -2.20 4.88
N ILE A 22 18.08 -2.03 6.16
CA ILE A 22 19.35 -2.44 6.77
C ILE A 22 19.32 -3.94 7.12
N ILE A 23 18.13 -4.46 7.47
CA ILE A 23 17.94 -5.86 7.87
C ILE A 23 17.84 -6.78 6.64
N LYS A 24 17.15 -6.35 5.58
CA LYS A 24 16.91 -7.16 4.37
C LYS A 24 18.20 -7.62 3.67
N SER A 25 19.31 -6.89 3.85
CA SER A 25 20.62 -7.26 3.27
C SER A 25 21.38 -8.33 4.04
N LEU A 26 20.90 -8.75 5.22
CA LEU A 26 21.63 -9.66 6.11
C LEU A 26 21.64 -11.13 5.62
N GLY A 27 20.50 -11.60 5.09
CA GLY A 27 20.25 -13.01 4.83
C GLY A 27 20.41 -13.91 6.08
N ASN A 28 20.45 -15.22 5.86
CA ASN A 28 20.39 -16.22 6.95
C ASN A 28 21.72 -16.38 7.70
N LYS A 29 22.83 -15.84 7.20
CA LYS A 29 24.19 -16.00 7.77
C LYS A 29 24.85 -14.68 8.19
N GLY A 30 24.27 -13.54 7.84
CA GLY A 30 24.82 -12.26 8.22
C GLY A 30 24.53 -11.92 9.69
N LYS A 31 25.32 -10.99 10.22
CA LYS A 31 25.14 -10.38 11.53
C LYS A 31 25.10 -8.86 11.34
N LEU A 32 24.19 -8.18 12.02
CA LEU A 32 24.11 -6.71 12.06
C LEU A 32 24.18 -6.24 13.50
N GLU A 33 25.11 -5.34 13.74
CA GLU A 33 25.25 -4.65 15.01
C GLU A 33 24.51 -3.31 14.88
N ALA A 34 23.61 -3.04 15.82
CA ALA A 34 22.82 -1.82 15.87
C ALA A 34 22.89 -1.23 17.27
N SER A 35 23.51 -0.07 17.38
CA SER A 35 23.54 0.75 18.60
C SER A 35 22.63 1.96 18.45
N PHE A 36 22.17 2.50 19.58
CA PHE A 36 21.29 3.66 19.63
C PHE A 36 21.80 4.62 20.69
N GLU A 37 21.88 5.91 20.38
CA GLU A 37 22.38 6.93 21.33
C GLU A 37 21.61 6.97 22.66
N LYS A 38 20.34 6.54 22.65
CA LYS A 38 19.45 6.53 23.83
C LYS A 38 19.73 5.35 24.79
N PHE A 39 20.45 4.32 24.36
CA PHE A 39 20.57 3.05 25.10
C PHE A 39 22.04 2.69 25.36
N ASP A 40 22.30 2.15 26.55
CA ASP A 40 23.57 1.61 27.04
C ASP A 40 23.76 0.13 26.67
N PHE A 41 23.09 -0.31 25.61
CA PHE A 41 23.17 -1.65 25.05
C PHE A 41 23.04 -1.59 23.53
N GLN A 42 23.52 -2.65 22.88
CA GLN A 42 23.42 -2.85 21.44
C GLN A 42 22.60 -4.10 21.10
N LEU A 43 22.01 -4.06 19.91
CA LEU A 43 21.31 -5.20 19.31
C LEU A 43 22.22 -5.87 18.29
N ILE A 44 22.45 -7.15 18.47
CA ILE A 44 23.12 -8.01 17.52
C ILE A 44 22.06 -8.88 16.83
N ILE A 45 21.71 -8.52 15.61
CA ILE A 45 20.71 -9.24 14.82
C ILE A 45 21.42 -10.34 14.05
N GLU A 46 20.91 -11.56 14.22
CA GLU A 46 21.45 -12.78 13.65
C GLU A 46 20.33 -13.54 12.95
N LYS A 47 20.68 -14.30 11.90
CA LYS A 47 19.78 -15.26 11.24
C LYS A 47 18.42 -14.63 10.88
N TYR A 48 18.48 -13.62 10.01
CA TYR A 48 17.29 -13.04 9.43
C TYR A 48 16.66 -14.02 8.44
N LEU A 49 15.37 -14.31 8.64
CA LEU A 49 14.54 -15.12 7.75
C LEU A 49 13.45 -14.22 7.16
N PRO A 50 13.42 -13.99 5.84
CA PRO A 50 12.41 -13.13 5.22
C PRO A 50 11.00 -13.73 5.30
N TYR A 51 10.90 -15.05 5.38
CA TYR A 51 9.65 -15.80 5.46
C TYR A 51 9.80 -16.86 6.54
N SER A 52 9.03 -16.72 7.62
CA SER A 52 9.15 -17.60 8.77
C SER A 52 7.85 -17.73 9.55
N GLU A 53 7.77 -18.80 10.33
CA GLU A 53 6.78 -18.98 11.38
C GLU A 53 7.47 -19.10 12.74
N LEU A 54 6.78 -18.64 13.79
CA LEU A 54 7.22 -18.83 15.17
C LEU A 54 6.63 -20.15 15.71
N ALA A 55 7.49 -21.07 16.11
CA ALA A 55 7.10 -22.35 16.67
C ALA A 55 7.50 -22.46 18.15
N LEU A 56 6.70 -23.22 18.91
CA LEU A 56 6.97 -23.56 20.31
C LEU A 56 7.69 -24.92 20.36
N ASP A 57 8.84 -24.98 21.03
CA ASP A 57 9.50 -26.24 21.39
C ASP A 57 8.66 -26.97 22.42
N SER A 58 8.18 -28.14 22.03
CA SER A 58 7.26 -28.97 22.81
C SER A 58 7.57 -30.44 22.61
N PRO A 59 7.02 -31.36 23.43
CA PRO A 59 7.26 -32.79 23.28
C PRO A 59 6.90 -33.35 21.90
N THR A 60 5.91 -32.74 21.22
CA THR A 60 5.42 -33.16 19.89
C THR A 60 6.05 -32.39 18.73
N THR A 61 6.68 -31.26 18.99
CA THR A 61 7.20 -30.35 17.97
C THR A 61 8.56 -29.85 18.42
N ARG A 62 9.60 -30.38 17.77
CA ARG A 62 11.00 -30.08 18.09
C ARG A 62 11.63 -29.18 17.03
N PRO A 63 12.59 -28.34 17.41
CA PRO A 63 13.39 -27.59 16.46
C PRO A 63 14.06 -28.51 15.44
N PRO A 64 13.89 -28.27 14.12
CA PRO A 64 14.62 -29.01 13.10
C PRO A 64 16.11 -28.61 13.13
N ASN A 65 17.02 -29.54 12.81
CA ASN A 65 18.45 -29.28 12.67
C ASN A 65 19.10 -28.58 13.88
N ASP A 66 18.63 -28.90 15.10
CA ASP A 66 19.10 -28.27 16.36
C ASP A 66 18.98 -26.73 16.33
N GLU A 67 17.90 -26.22 15.70
CA GLU A 67 17.55 -24.80 15.71
C GLU A 67 17.59 -24.25 17.14
N LYS A 68 18.14 -23.05 17.29
CA LYS A 68 18.37 -22.46 18.61
C LYS A 68 17.04 -22.06 19.24
N VAL A 69 16.68 -22.71 20.34
CA VAL A 69 15.50 -22.36 21.13
C VAL A 69 15.83 -21.19 22.07
N VAL A 70 14.96 -20.19 22.10
CA VAL A 70 15.03 -19.02 22.98
C VAL A 70 13.67 -18.84 23.64
N ASP A 71 13.64 -18.87 24.97
CA ASP A 71 12.41 -18.77 25.77
C ASP A 71 11.31 -19.77 25.35
N GLY A 72 11.72 -20.96 24.90
CA GLY A 72 10.84 -22.02 24.41
C GLY A 72 10.40 -21.88 22.95
N PHE A 73 10.81 -20.82 22.26
CA PHE A 73 10.44 -20.57 20.87
C PHE A 73 11.62 -20.69 19.90
N TYR A 74 11.32 -20.99 18.64
CA TYR A 74 12.28 -20.99 17.55
C TYR A 74 11.59 -20.59 16.24
N LEU A 75 12.38 -20.16 15.25
CA LEU A 75 11.87 -19.81 13.93
C LEU A 75 11.96 -21.00 12.98
N VAL A 76 10.90 -21.20 12.21
CA VAL A 76 10.86 -22.14 11.08
C VAL A 76 10.87 -21.33 9.79
N GLU A 77 11.83 -21.59 8.92
CA GLU A 77 11.85 -21.01 7.57
C GLU A 77 10.75 -21.66 6.73
N VAL A 78 9.93 -20.84 6.08
CA VAL A 78 8.82 -21.30 5.22
C VAL A 78 9.00 -20.77 3.81
N GLU A 79 8.35 -21.44 2.85
CA GLU A 79 8.32 -20.94 1.47
C GLU A 79 7.50 -19.65 1.38
N LYS A 80 7.89 -18.78 0.45
CA LYS A 80 7.16 -17.55 0.16
C LYS A 80 5.76 -17.89 -0.37
N ASP A 81 4.73 -17.38 0.30
CA ASP A 81 3.39 -17.39 -0.25
C ASP A 81 3.25 -16.31 -1.33
N THR A 82 3.11 -16.74 -2.58
CA THR A 82 2.98 -15.85 -3.75
C THR A 82 1.54 -15.45 -4.04
N LYS A 83 0.56 -16.10 -3.42
CA LYS A 83 -0.87 -15.81 -3.60
C LYS A 83 -1.36 -14.78 -2.60
N THR A 84 -0.89 -14.89 -1.36
CA THR A 84 -1.25 -14.01 -0.25
C THR A 84 0.01 -13.45 0.41
N GLU A 85 0.66 -12.54 -0.30
CA GLU A 85 1.96 -11.94 0.07
C GLU A 85 1.92 -11.25 1.44
N GLU A 86 0.76 -10.74 1.86
CA GLU A 86 0.53 -10.13 3.17
C GLU A 86 0.67 -11.10 4.35
N ARG A 87 0.62 -12.41 4.11
CA ARG A 87 0.86 -13.45 5.14
C ARG A 87 2.34 -13.71 5.39
N ASN A 88 3.20 -13.32 4.45
CA ASN A 88 4.64 -13.53 4.55
C ASN A 88 5.21 -12.71 5.70
N THR A 89 5.66 -13.40 6.74
CA THR A 89 6.10 -12.78 8.00
C THR A 89 7.59 -13.03 8.25
N PRO A 90 8.42 -11.98 8.36
CA PRO A 90 9.83 -12.15 8.66
C PRO A 90 10.09 -12.43 10.15
N GLY A 91 11.25 -13.03 10.42
CA GLY A 91 11.74 -13.29 11.76
C GLY A 91 13.26 -13.19 11.84
N CYS A 92 13.79 -12.99 13.04
CA CYS A 92 15.23 -13.03 13.30
C CYS A 92 15.52 -13.34 14.76
N TYR A 93 16.78 -13.70 15.05
CA TYR A 93 17.29 -13.79 16.41
C TYR A 93 18.02 -12.49 16.75
N VAL A 94 17.89 -12.06 18.00
CA VAL A 94 18.59 -10.87 18.49
C VAL A 94 19.30 -11.20 19.79
N ARG A 95 20.58 -10.83 19.88
CA ARG A 95 21.27 -10.77 21.17
C ARG A 95 21.30 -9.32 21.62
N ILE A 96 20.94 -9.08 22.86
CA ILE A 96 21.12 -7.80 23.53
C ILE A 96 22.45 -7.89 24.27
N GLU A 97 23.35 -6.96 23.98
CA GLU A 97 24.68 -6.90 24.60
C GLU A 97 24.89 -5.54 25.25
N ASP A 98 25.57 -5.50 26.40
CA ASP A 98 26.02 -4.25 27.02
C ASP A 98 27.16 -3.60 26.19
N GLU A 99 27.60 -2.40 26.59
CA GLU A 99 28.69 -1.68 25.93
C GLU A 99 30.03 -2.43 25.92
N ASP A 100 30.24 -3.35 26.86
CA ASP A 100 31.45 -4.18 26.99
C ASP A 100 31.35 -5.50 26.20
N GLY A 101 30.23 -5.75 25.52
CA GLY A 101 29.94 -6.97 24.75
C GLY A 101 29.43 -8.15 25.59
N GLY A 102 29.08 -7.91 26.85
CA GLY A 102 28.44 -8.87 27.73
C GLY A 102 27.00 -9.16 27.30
N LEU A 103 26.63 -10.45 27.24
CA LEU A 103 25.29 -10.85 26.83
C LEU A 103 24.27 -10.55 27.95
N ILE A 104 23.28 -9.70 27.66
CA ILE A 104 22.15 -9.41 28.53
C ILE A 104 21.05 -10.46 28.33
N GLN A 105 20.54 -10.60 27.10
CA GLN A 105 19.48 -11.57 26.78
C GLN A 105 19.50 -11.95 25.30
N ARG A 106 18.96 -13.13 24.97
CA ARG A 106 18.64 -13.52 23.60
C ARG A 106 17.15 -13.43 23.39
N LEU A 107 16.73 -12.95 22.22
CA LEU A 107 15.35 -12.78 21.83
C LEU A 107 15.12 -13.50 20.49
N VAL A 108 13.93 -14.06 20.32
CA VAL A 108 13.39 -14.42 19.00
C VAL A 108 12.35 -13.39 18.64
N LEU A 109 12.55 -12.72 17.51
CA LEU A 109 11.60 -11.75 16.99
C LEU A 109 10.92 -12.30 15.76
N TRP A 110 9.60 -12.15 15.69
CA TRP A 110 8.77 -12.53 14.56
C TRP A 110 7.71 -11.46 14.35
N ALA A 111 7.54 -11.00 13.11
CA ALA A 111 6.70 -9.82 12.84
C ALA A 111 5.19 -10.05 13.04
N GLY A 112 4.78 -11.32 13.19
CA GLY A 112 3.41 -11.71 13.52
C GLY A 112 3.15 -11.77 15.03
N ASN A 113 4.15 -11.49 15.86
CA ASN A 113 3.96 -11.46 17.31
C ASN A 113 3.16 -10.21 17.71
N PRO A 114 1.96 -10.36 18.32
CA PRO A 114 1.11 -9.21 18.67
C PRO A 114 1.67 -8.36 19.81
N TYR A 115 2.63 -8.89 20.59
CA TYR A 115 3.18 -8.23 21.76
C TYR A 115 4.71 -8.06 21.65
N PRO A 116 5.28 -7.00 22.24
CA PRO A 116 6.72 -6.82 22.31
C PRO A 116 7.39 -7.96 23.09
N VAL A 117 8.55 -8.39 22.63
CA VAL A 117 9.43 -9.26 23.42
C VAL A 117 10.19 -8.37 24.39
N THR A 118 10.18 -8.69 25.69
CA THR A 118 10.74 -7.80 26.71
C THR A 118 11.99 -8.36 27.37
N PHE A 119 12.91 -7.47 27.75
CA PHE A 119 14.08 -7.79 28.57
C PHE A 119 14.28 -6.69 29.62
N ASN A 120 15.09 -6.98 30.65
CA ASN A 120 15.44 -6.01 31.68
C ASN A 120 16.94 -5.67 31.60
N HIS A 121 17.27 -4.39 31.74
CA HIS A 121 18.65 -3.91 31.81
C HIS A 121 18.70 -2.61 32.62
N GLY A 122 19.74 -2.43 33.46
CA GLY A 122 19.88 -1.22 34.26
C GLY A 122 18.69 -0.89 35.18
N GLY A 123 17.95 -1.90 35.65
CA GLY A 123 16.74 -1.72 36.46
C GLY A 123 15.50 -1.23 35.68
N LYS A 124 15.60 -1.10 34.35
CA LYS A 124 14.50 -0.73 33.46
C LYS A 124 14.03 -1.93 32.65
N ARG A 125 12.76 -1.90 32.24
CA ARG A 125 12.18 -2.86 31.30
C ARG A 125 12.17 -2.26 29.91
N PHE A 126 12.60 -3.04 28.93
CA PHE A 126 12.60 -2.68 27.53
C PHE A 126 11.70 -3.62 26.73
N GLY A 127 11.13 -3.10 25.66
CA GLY A 127 10.37 -3.84 24.66
C GLY A 127 11.08 -3.79 23.31
N VAL A 128 11.08 -4.93 22.61
CA VAL A 128 11.57 -5.06 21.25
C VAL A 128 10.48 -5.67 20.38
N THR A 129 10.09 -4.95 19.33
CA THR A 129 9.05 -5.38 18.40
C THR A 129 9.61 -5.46 16.99
N TYR A 130 9.35 -6.56 16.29
CA TYR A 130 9.52 -6.61 14.84
C TYR A 130 8.19 -6.23 14.20
N LEU A 131 8.16 -5.13 13.47
CA LEU A 131 6.99 -4.72 12.70
C LEU A 131 7.22 -4.94 11.20
N MET A 132 6.13 -5.19 10.48
CA MET A 132 6.11 -5.10 9.03
C MET A 132 6.44 -3.66 8.59
N GLU A 133 6.96 -3.52 7.39
CA GLU A 133 7.32 -2.21 6.84
C GLU A 133 6.06 -1.34 6.68
N ILE A 134 6.04 -0.22 7.39
CA ILE A 134 4.95 0.74 7.33
C ILE A 134 5.24 1.72 6.20
N TRP A 135 4.30 1.81 5.25
CA TRP A 135 4.35 2.74 4.14
C TRP A 135 3.55 3.99 4.51
N PRO A 136 4.19 5.12 4.83
CA PRO A 136 3.46 6.34 5.19
C PRO A 136 2.67 6.84 3.99
N MET A 137 1.39 7.13 4.22
CA MET A 137 0.52 7.77 3.24
C MET A 137 0.71 9.30 3.26
N PRO A 138 0.61 9.99 2.12
CA PRO A 138 0.77 11.45 2.06
C PRO A 138 -0.46 12.21 2.61
N PHE A 139 -1.52 11.50 3.01
CA PHE A 139 -2.74 12.07 3.59
C PHE A 139 -3.32 11.10 4.62
N VAL A 140 -4.22 11.60 5.45
CA VAL A 140 -4.96 10.83 6.46
C VAL A 140 -6.33 10.44 5.92
N VAL A 141 -6.80 9.26 6.33
CA VAL A 141 -8.15 8.77 6.03
C VAL A 141 -8.87 8.50 7.34
N GLU A 142 -9.92 9.26 7.59
CA GLU A 142 -10.83 9.07 8.72
C GLU A 142 -12.02 8.23 8.25
N LEU A 143 -12.25 7.09 8.92
CA LEU A 143 -13.43 6.26 8.68
C LEU A 143 -14.58 6.77 9.53
N ASN A 144 -15.57 7.42 8.91
CA ASN A 144 -16.73 7.94 9.63
C ASN A 144 -17.79 6.88 9.87
N LYS A 145 -18.07 6.08 8.85
CA LYS A 145 -19.11 5.06 8.90
C LYS A 145 -18.79 3.95 7.92
N THR A 146 -19.04 2.72 8.34
CA THR A 146 -18.96 1.57 7.45
C THR A 146 -20.09 0.61 7.77
N PHE A 147 -20.65 0.01 6.72
CA PHE A 147 -21.77 -0.91 6.83
C PHE A 147 -21.83 -1.78 5.59
N GLY A 148 -22.40 -2.98 5.75
CA GLY A 148 -22.51 -3.94 4.69
C GLY A 148 -23.47 -5.07 5.02
N GLU A 149 -23.73 -5.89 4.01
CA GLU A 149 -24.49 -7.13 4.09
C GLU A 149 -23.59 -8.29 3.69
N ASN A 150 -23.80 -9.44 4.32
CA ASN A 150 -23.10 -10.67 3.97
C ASN A 150 -23.99 -11.53 3.08
N HIS A 151 -23.37 -12.42 2.31
CA HIS A 151 -24.12 -13.48 1.65
C HIS A 151 -24.85 -14.35 2.70
N PRO A 152 -26.10 -14.78 2.44
CA PRO A 152 -26.86 -15.60 3.37
C PRO A 152 -26.07 -16.83 3.82
N GLY A 153 -25.92 -17.01 5.14
CA GLY A 153 -25.23 -18.16 5.73
C GLY A 153 -23.70 -18.11 5.64
N THR A 154 -23.08 -16.97 5.29
CA THR A 154 -21.62 -16.82 5.29
C THR A 154 -21.20 -15.49 5.94
N GLU A 155 -19.91 -15.38 6.28
CA GLU A 155 -19.29 -14.11 6.69
C GLU A 155 -18.72 -13.31 5.51
N ILE A 156 -18.95 -13.78 4.27
CA ILE A 156 -18.44 -13.14 3.07
C ILE A 156 -19.32 -11.92 2.77
N PRO A 157 -18.77 -10.70 2.71
CA PRO A 157 -19.54 -9.51 2.48
C PRO A 157 -20.00 -9.46 1.01
N SER A 158 -21.31 -9.37 0.78
CA SER A 158 -21.94 -9.31 -0.55
C SER A 158 -22.03 -7.88 -1.08
N TRP A 159 -22.22 -6.93 -0.18
CA TRP A 159 -22.25 -5.49 -0.44
C TRP A 159 -21.73 -4.76 0.78
N PHE A 160 -20.91 -3.73 0.58
CA PHE A 160 -20.40 -2.91 1.65
C PHE A 160 -20.02 -1.51 1.16
N GLN A 161 -20.07 -0.58 2.09
CA GLN A 161 -19.77 0.82 1.87
C GLN A 161 -19.00 1.39 3.05
N SER A 162 -18.01 2.23 2.74
CA SER A 162 -17.33 3.06 3.72
C SER A 162 -17.40 4.53 3.34
N ASP A 163 -17.94 5.33 4.26
CA ASP A 163 -17.93 6.78 4.20
C ASP A 163 -16.67 7.26 4.90
N ILE A 164 -15.79 7.91 4.15
CA ILE A 164 -14.50 8.39 4.64
C ILE A 164 -14.36 9.91 4.49
N VAL A 165 -13.52 10.50 5.34
CA VAL A 165 -12.99 11.85 5.15
C VAL A 165 -11.51 11.72 4.88
N LYS A 166 -11.08 12.23 3.74
CA LYS A 166 -9.66 12.43 3.45
C LYS A 166 -9.25 13.78 4.03
N VAL A 167 -8.15 13.79 4.77
CA VAL A 167 -7.56 14.98 5.39
C VAL A 167 -6.12 15.13 4.91
N ASP A 168 -5.81 16.28 4.33
CA ASP A 168 -4.49 16.63 3.79
C ASP A 168 -4.21 18.11 4.05
N GLY A 169 -3.49 18.36 5.14
CA GLY A 169 -3.43 19.68 5.75
C GLY A 169 -4.84 20.18 6.10
N ASP A 170 -5.20 21.35 5.57
CA ASP A 170 -6.50 21.98 5.77
C ASP A 170 -7.59 21.47 4.80
N ASP A 171 -7.20 20.73 3.74
CA ASP A 171 -8.15 20.20 2.77
C ASP A 171 -8.84 18.94 3.33
N LYS A 172 -10.17 19.03 3.46
CA LYS A 172 -11.03 17.91 3.85
C LYS A 172 -12.04 17.61 2.76
N SER A 173 -11.98 16.40 2.22
CA SER A 173 -12.93 15.91 1.22
C SER A 173 -13.62 14.63 1.68
N LYS A 174 -14.94 14.61 1.50
CA LYS A 174 -15.77 13.43 1.81
C LYS A 174 -15.82 12.52 0.60
N HIS A 175 -15.56 11.23 0.82
CA HIS A 175 -15.66 10.22 -0.21
C HIS A 175 -16.53 9.06 0.27
N LYS A 176 -17.20 8.42 -0.67
CA LYS A 176 -17.87 7.15 -0.46
C LYS A 176 -17.11 6.12 -1.27
N ILE A 177 -16.70 5.05 -0.62
CA ILE A 177 -16.15 3.89 -1.31
C ILE A 177 -17.24 2.83 -1.27
N VAL A 178 -17.78 2.51 -2.45
CA VAL A 178 -18.86 1.53 -2.65
C VAL A 178 -18.42 0.64 -3.79
N MET A 179 -18.63 -0.67 -3.69
CA MET A 179 -18.43 -1.68 -4.74
C MET A 179 -18.00 -1.14 -6.13
N ASN A 180 -16.72 -1.30 -6.47
CA ASN A 180 -16.08 -0.86 -7.73
C ASN A 180 -15.98 0.66 -7.98
N GLU A 181 -16.40 1.51 -7.04
CA GLU A 181 -16.19 2.96 -7.03
C GLU A 181 -15.15 3.32 -5.95
N PRO A 182 -13.85 3.29 -6.29
CA PRO A 182 -12.79 3.63 -5.34
C PRO A 182 -12.64 5.14 -5.16
N ALA A 183 -12.12 5.55 -4.00
CA ALA A 183 -11.71 6.93 -3.78
C ALA A 183 -10.32 7.16 -4.39
N ARG A 184 -10.18 8.19 -5.23
CA ARG A 184 -8.93 8.53 -5.92
C ARG A 184 -8.40 9.88 -5.48
N HIS A 185 -7.12 9.96 -5.13
CA HIS A 185 -6.46 11.20 -4.76
C HIS A 185 -4.94 11.14 -4.96
N GLY A 186 -4.36 12.13 -5.64
CA GLY A 186 -2.90 12.29 -5.72
C GLY A 186 -2.14 11.08 -6.30
N GLY A 187 -2.75 10.31 -7.22
CA GLY A 187 -2.18 9.07 -7.75
C GLY A 187 -2.47 7.82 -6.90
N TYR A 188 -3.06 7.98 -5.71
CA TYR A 188 -3.51 6.89 -4.86
C TYR A 188 -4.98 6.56 -5.14
N THR A 189 -5.29 5.27 -5.13
CA THR A 189 -6.65 4.73 -5.25
C THR A 189 -6.92 3.81 -4.08
N LEU A 190 -7.97 4.12 -3.32
CA LEU A 190 -8.43 3.32 -2.19
C LEU A 190 -9.61 2.48 -2.63
N TYR A 191 -9.37 1.18 -2.72
CA TYR A 191 -10.40 0.18 -2.90
C TYR A 191 -10.81 -0.35 -1.54
N GLN A 192 -12.09 -0.70 -1.39
CA GLN A 192 -12.52 -1.40 -0.20
C GLN A 192 -12.29 -2.90 -0.40
N ALA A 193 -11.48 -3.47 0.49
CA ALA A 193 -11.05 -4.87 0.43
C ALA A 193 -11.87 -5.76 1.38
N GLY A 194 -12.43 -5.19 2.44
CA GLY A 194 -13.25 -5.93 3.39
C GLY A 194 -13.91 -5.02 4.42
N PHE A 195 -14.77 -5.63 5.21
CA PHE A 195 -15.50 -5.00 6.30
C PHE A 195 -15.75 -6.04 7.39
N THR A 196 -15.60 -5.62 8.65
CA THR A 196 -15.99 -6.44 9.80
C THR A 196 -17.19 -5.78 10.47
N ARG A 197 -18.29 -6.55 10.53
CA ARG A 197 -19.49 -6.15 11.25
C ARG A 197 -19.18 -6.21 12.74
N ALA A 198 -19.44 -5.13 13.45
CA ALA A 198 -19.25 -5.11 14.89
C ALA A 198 -20.23 -6.08 15.57
N ALA A 199 -19.71 -6.85 16.53
CA ALA A 199 -20.55 -7.47 17.54
C ALA A 199 -21.16 -6.39 18.47
N GLU A 200 -22.11 -6.79 19.31
CA GLU A 200 -22.72 -5.87 20.28
C GLU A 200 -21.65 -5.30 21.22
N GLY A 201 -21.47 -3.98 21.21
CA GLY A 201 -20.45 -3.27 22.00
C GLY A 201 -19.13 -3.01 21.27
N GLU A 202 -18.94 -3.50 20.05
CA GLU A 202 -17.74 -3.25 19.25
C GLU A 202 -17.92 -2.12 18.22
N THR A 203 -16.81 -1.60 17.68
CA THR A 203 -16.84 -0.61 16.60
C THR A 203 -16.59 -1.31 15.27
N PRO A 204 -17.43 -1.08 14.24
CA PRO A 204 -17.24 -1.72 12.94
C PRO A 204 -15.97 -1.20 12.26
N SER A 205 -15.29 -2.05 11.50
CA SER A 205 -14.02 -1.70 10.84
C SER A 205 -14.06 -1.99 9.35
N SER A 206 -13.23 -1.29 8.59
CA SER A 206 -13.10 -1.42 7.15
C SER A 206 -11.65 -1.63 6.77
N THR A 207 -11.40 -2.55 5.84
CA THR A 207 -10.08 -2.80 5.28
C THR A 207 -10.01 -2.19 3.89
N PHE A 208 -8.97 -1.41 3.63
CA PHE A 208 -8.74 -0.76 2.34
C PHE A 208 -7.50 -1.32 1.65
N ALA A 209 -7.63 -1.65 0.37
CA ALA A 209 -6.49 -1.90 -0.50
C ALA A 209 -6.09 -0.59 -1.17
N VAL A 210 -4.81 -0.23 -1.03
CA VAL A 210 -4.28 1.03 -1.55
C VAL A 210 -3.40 0.74 -2.76
N VAL A 211 -3.70 1.39 -3.87
CA VAL A 211 -2.88 1.33 -5.09
C VAL A 211 -2.30 2.70 -5.35
N ASN A 212 -0.99 2.78 -5.59
CA ASN A 212 -0.35 3.98 -6.10
C ASN A 212 -0.06 3.79 -7.60
N ASN A 213 -0.80 4.51 -8.43
CA ASN A 213 -0.59 4.54 -9.88
C ASN A 213 -0.45 5.99 -10.37
N PRO A 214 0.78 6.54 -10.44
CA PRO A 214 1.00 7.88 -10.97
C PRO A 214 0.59 8.02 -12.44
N SER A 215 0.45 6.88 -13.15
CA SER A 215 0.07 6.80 -14.56
C SER A 215 -1.43 6.72 -14.81
N ASP A 216 -2.27 6.86 -13.78
CA ASP A 216 -3.74 6.76 -13.91
C ASP A 216 -4.35 7.84 -14.85
N LYS A 217 -3.62 8.95 -15.08
CA LYS A 217 -4.06 10.07 -15.94
C LYS A 217 -3.71 9.93 -17.43
N TRP A 218 -2.86 8.99 -17.83
CA TRP A 218 -2.48 8.84 -19.24
C TRP A 218 -3.66 8.55 -20.19
N PRO A 219 -4.62 7.67 -19.84
CA PRO A 219 -5.79 7.44 -20.70
C PRO A 219 -6.60 8.73 -20.94
N GLU A 220 -6.75 9.57 -19.91
CA GLU A 220 -7.43 10.86 -20.02
C GLU A 220 -6.69 11.81 -20.99
N TYR A 221 -5.36 11.92 -20.86
CA TYR A 221 -4.56 12.73 -21.78
C TYR A 221 -4.58 12.21 -23.22
N ALA A 222 -4.55 10.90 -23.42
CA ALA A 222 -4.67 10.30 -24.76
C ALA A 222 -6.01 10.63 -25.42
N LEU A 223 -7.10 10.65 -24.64
CA LEU A 223 -8.42 11.06 -25.13
C LEU A 223 -8.44 12.54 -25.53
N TRP A 224 -7.88 13.42 -24.68
CA TRP A 224 -7.75 14.85 -25.01
C TRP A 224 -6.89 15.10 -26.25
N ALA A 225 -5.77 14.40 -26.39
CA ALA A 225 -4.90 14.49 -27.55
C ALA A 225 -5.63 14.05 -28.83
N SER A 226 -6.39 12.95 -28.75
CA SER A 226 -7.20 12.44 -29.86
C SER A 226 -8.31 13.41 -30.25
N ALA A 227 -9.01 13.97 -29.25
CA ALA A 227 -10.05 14.98 -29.46
C ALA A 227 -9.48 16.24 -30.12
N ALA A 228 -8.32 16.72 -29.67
CA ALA A 228 -7.64 17.86 -30.27
C ALA A 228 -7.22 17.59 -31.73
N GLY A 229 -6.69 16.40 -32.02
CA GLY A 229 -6.32 15.99 -33.38
C GLY A 229 -7.53 15.92 -34.33
N LEU A 230 -8.63 15.33 -33.87
CA LEU A 230 -9.89 15.29 -34.62
C LEU A 230 -10.47 16.68 -34.86
N LEU A 231 -10.45 17.54 -33.85
CA LEU A 231 -10.92 18.92 -33.97
C LEU A 231 -10.09 19.70 -34.99
N PHE A 232 -8.76 19.58 -34.95
CA PHE A 232 -7.87 20.20 -35.93
C PHE A 232 -8.15 19.71 -37.35
N HIS A 233 -8.30 18.39 -37.54
CA HIS A 233 -8.61 17.82 -38.85
C HIS A 233 -9.94 18.33 -39.41
N PHE A 234 -10.98 18.35 -38.57
CA PHE A 234 -12.29 18.88 -38.93
C PHE A 234 -12.21 20.35 -39.37
N MET A 235 -11.50 21.19 -38.60
CA MET A 235 -11.33 22.61 -38.93
C MET A 235 -10.56 22.81 -40.25
N ALA A 236 -9.51 22.02 -40.50
CA ALA A 236 -8.77 22.08 -41.76
C ALA A 236 -9.66 21.72 -42.96
N MET A 237 -10.50 20.69 -42.82
CA MET A 237 -11.46 20.29 -43.86
C MET A 237 -12.53 21.35 -44.08
N LEU A 238 -13.03 21.98 -43.01
CA LEU A 238 -14.03 23.05 -43.08
C LEU A 238 -13.49 24.27 -43.86
N VAL A 239 -12.27 24.71 -43.57
CA VAL A 239 -11.62 25.83 -44.28
C VAL A 239 -11.42 25.49 -45.76
N ARG A 240 -10.99 24.25 -46.08
CA ARG A 240 -10.87 23.80 -47.48
C ARG A 240 -12.21 23.78 -48.20
N PHE A 241 -13.28 23.33 -47.54
CA PHE A 241 -14.63 23.30 -48.11
C PHE A 241 -15.17 24.70 -48.41
N ILE A 242 -15.00 25.65 -47.49
CA ILE A 242 -15.41 27.06 -47.67
C ILE A 242 -14.61 27.70 -48.81
N GLY A 243 -13.29 27.52 -48.83
CA GLY A 243 -12.42 28.01 -49.90
C GLY A 243 -12.69 27.38 -51.28
N GLY A 244 -13.08 26.12 -51.31
CA GLY A 244 -13.46 25.40 -52.55
C GLY A 244 -14.83 25.81 -53.10
N SER A 245 -15.79 26.08 -52.22
CA SER A 245 -17.15 26.51 -52.60
C SER A 245 -17.14 27.92 -53.22
N ALA A 246 -16.28 28.82 -52.75
CA ALA A 246 -16.12 30.16 -53.33
C ALA A 246 -15.56 30.15 -54.78
N LYS A 247 -14.80 29.12 -55.16
CA LYS A 247 -14.28 28.98 -56.54
C LYS A 247 -15.30 28.46 -57.55
N LYS A 248 -16.31 27.70 -57.09
CA LYS A 248 -17.30 27.05 -57.98
C LYS A 248 -18.38 28.02 -58.50
N GLY A 249 -18.58 29.16 -57.83
CA GLY A 249 -19.56 30.20 -58.24
C GLY A 249 -19.13 31.10 -59.41
N ARG A 250 -17.91 30.94 -59.95
CA ARG A 250 -17.35 31.83 -60.99
C ARG A 250 -17.27 31.23 -62.41
N SER A 251 -17.80 30.02 -62.62
CA SER A 251 -17.78 29.34 -63.92
C SER A 251 -19.21 28.96 -64.39
N GLN A 252 -20.04 29.96 -64.68
CA GLN A 252 -21.08 29.79 -65.70
C GLN A 252 -20.59 30.51 -66.97
N ALA A 253 -20.19 29.73 -67.98
CA ALA A 253 -19.88 30.26 -69.30
C ALA A 253 -21.17 30.74 -69.99
N PRO A 254 -21.14 31.83 -70.78
CA PRO A 254 -22.32 32.31 -71.48
C PRO A 254 -22.78 31.30 -72.54
N VAL A 255 -24.10 31.05 -72.57
CA VAL A 255 -24.78 30.18 -73.54
C VAL A 255 -24.69 30.82 -74.93
N PRO A 256 -24.27 30.10 -75.99
CA PRO A 256 -24.20 30.68 -77.34
C PRO A 256 -25.60 30.93 -77.90
N ASN A 257 -25.81 32.13 -78.43
CA ASN A 257 -27.08 32.57 -79.02
C ASN A 257 -27.31 31.84 -80.36
N LYS A 258 -28.39 31.06 -80.49
CA LYS A 258 -28.77 30.43 -81.76
C LYS A 258 -29.52 31.45 -82.62
N THR A 259 -28.93 31.81 -83.76
CA THR A 259 -29.59 32.61 -84.80
C THR A 259 -30.76 31.84 -85.41
N SER A 260 -31.97 32.37 -85.23
CA SER A 260 -33.20 31.88 -85.87
C SER A 260 -33.13 32.16 -87.37
N ILE A 261 -33.17 31.10 -88.19
CA ILE A 261 -33.35 31.21 -89.64
C ILE A 261 -34.74 30.70 -89.97
N TYR A 262 -35.74 31.57 -89.83
CA TYR A 262 -37.01 31.45 -90.55
C TYR A 262 -36.95 32.40 -91.75
N ARG A 263 -36.86 31.85 -92.96
CA ARG A 263 -37.17 32.58 -94.20
C ARG A 263 -38.38 31.91 -94.84
N LYS A 264 -39.52 32.61 -94.77
CA LYS A 264 -40.74 32.31 -95.53
C LYS A 264 -40.47 32.42 -97.02
N SER A 265 -40.95 31.44 -97.77
CA SER A 265 -41.76 31.63 -98.99
C SER A 265 -42.63 30.40 -99.17
#